data_AF-A0AAW5BZZ8-F1
#
_entry.id   AF-A0AAW5BZZ8-F1
#
_cell.length_a   1.000
_cell.length_b   1.000
_cell.length_c   1.000
_cell.angle_alpha   90.00
_cell.angle_beta   90.00
_cell.angle_gamma   90.00
#
_symmetry.space_group_name_H-M   'P 1'
#
loop_
_entity.id
_entity.type
_entity.pdbx_description
1 polymer ?
#
loop_
_entity_poly.entity_id
_entity_poly.type
_entity_poly.pdbx_seq_one_letter_code
_entity_poly.pdbx_strand_id
1 'polypeptide(L)'
;MSITAYKIEAVGHDRTGKNFGYVNIMYRYGNKQSCPRPDQCEKMEVMWANESVYGPPAPGSKVGDFIQTWLMGSRNCGVFTHREIAQRLMDAFTGLKLKELEWFENPREKTLKNGKPRAHQAKWMPEREVDLVYLYSDHYLDARNPTPTETDFFTVTRMDAWGMSTWFMCTPQAAEKLIAMDYDNLAIQETTIVG
;
A
#
# COMPACT_ATOMS: atom_id res chain seq x y z
N MET A 1 14.16 11.33 -20.71
CA MET A 1 14.40 11.82 -19.34
C MET A 1 14.03 10.70 -18.38
N SER A 2 14.59 10.68 -17.17
CA SER A 2 14.30 9.65 -16.18
C SER A 2 14.50 10.16 -14.75
N ILE A 3 13.85 9.51 -13.80
CA ILE A 3 14.07 9.70 -12.35
C ILE A 3 14.62 8.39 -11.79
N THR A 4 15.74 8.46 -11.06
CA THR A 4 16.24 7.34 -10.25
C THR A 4 16.07 7.70 -8.78
N ALA A 5 15.39 6.84 -8.05
CA ALA A 5 15.12 6.99 -6.61
C ALA A 5 14.82 5.62 -6.00
N TYR A 6 14.48 5.57 -4.71
CA TYR A 6 14.16 4.32 -4.03
C TYR A 6 12.66 4.10 -3.97
N LYS A 7 12.18 3.08 -4.68
CA LYS A 7 10.78 2.65 -4.67
C LYS A 7 10.46 1.93 -3.37
N ILE A 8 9.30 2.25 -2.80
CA ILE A 8 8.82 1.72 -1.52
C ILE A 8 7.57 0.87 -1.75
N GLU A 9 7.61 -0.40 -1.33
CA GLU A 9 6.48 -1.32 -1.47
C GLU A 9 6.29 -2.21 -0.25
N ALA A 10 5.04 -2.38 0.18
CA ALA A 10 4.71 -3.40 1.16
C ALA A 10 4.71 -4.79 0.50
N VAL A 11 5.44 -5.73 1.08
CA VAL A 11 5.47 -7.13 0.64
C VAL A 11 4.63 -7.99 1.58
N GLY A 12 3.94 -8.98 1.00
CA GLY A 12 2.96 -9.80 1.71
C GLY A 12 3.56 -10.98 2.47
N HIS A 13 4.87 -11.01 2.66
CA HIS A 13 5.57 -12.04 3.43
C HIS A 13 6.73 -11.44 4.23
N ASP A 14 7.09 -12.08 5.34
CA ASP A 14 8.31 -11.75 6.07
C ASP A 14 9.56 -12.28 5.37
N ARG A 15 10.74 -11.91 5.89
CA ARG A 15 12.05 -12.36 5.38
C ARG A 15 12.24 -13.88 5.42
N THR A 16 11.41 -14.61 6.16
CA THR A 16 11.41 -16.08 6.24
C THR A 16 10.39 -16.75 5.31
N GLY A 17 9.61 -15.95 4.55
CA GLY A 17 8.60 -16.41 3.61
C GLY A 17 7.22 -16.67 4.22
N LYS A 18 6.96 -16.26 5.48
CA LYS A 18 5.62 -16.39 6.07
C LYS A 18 4.71 -15.26 5.59
N ASN A 19 3.53 -15.63 5.09
CA ASN A 19 2.58 -14.67 4.54
C ASN A 19 1.88 -13.85 5.63
N PHE A 20 1.77 -12.53 5.39
CA PHE A 20 0.96 -11.59 6.15
C PHE A 20 -0.41 -11.40 5.50
N GLY A 21 -1.38 -10.87 6.26
CA GLY A 21 -2.67 -10.44 5.75
C GLY A 21 -2.57 -9.26 4.77
N TYR A 22 -3.63 -9.09 3.97
CA TYR A 22 -3.69 -8.10 2.88
C TYR A 22 -5.00 -7.32 2.98
N VAL A 23 -5.00 -6.12 2.43
CA VAL A 23 -6.22 -5.34 2.20
C VAL A 23 -6.48 -5.15 0.72
N ASN A 24 -7.76 -5.10 0.37
CA ASN A 24 -8.24 -4.65 -0.93
C ASN A 24 -8.79 -3.22 -0.80
N ILE A 25 -8.56 -2.40 -1.82
CA ILE A 25 -9.22 -1.10 -1.95
C ILE A 25 -10.61 -1.33 -2.52
N MET A 26 -11.65 -0.97 -1.76
CA MET A 26 -13.06 -1.30 -2.07
C MET A 26 -13.50 -0.71 -3.42
N TYR A 27 -13.06 0.52 -3.74
CA TYR A 27 -13.33 1.18 -5.02
C TYR A 27 -12.90 0.40 -6.26
N ARG A 28 -12.01 -0.61 -6.13
CA ARG A 28 -11.56 -1.46 -7.25
C ARG A 28 -12.16 -2.87 -7.22
N TYR A 29 -12.93 -3.20 -6.17
CA TYR A 29 -13.68 -4.45 -6.09
C TYR A 29 -15.01 -4.30 -6.84
N GLY A 30 -15.32 -5.21 -7.76
CA GLY A 30 -16.62 -5.25 -8.47
C GLY A 30 -16.83 -4.20 -9.57
N ASN A 31 -15.80 -3.90 -10.37
CA ASN A 31 -15.86 -3.03 -11.57
C ASN A 31 -16.21 -1.54 -11.34
N LYS A 32 -16.08 -1.03 -10.11
CA LYS A 32 -16.09 0.43 -9.85
C LYS A 32 -14.68 1.03 -10.13
N GLN A 33 -14.61 2.31 -10.50
CA GLN A 33 -13.39 3.08 -10.84
C GLN A 33 -13.57 4.49 -10.24
N SER A 34 -12.59 5.26 -9.74
CA SER A 34 -11.33 5.00 -9.02
C SER A 34 -11.03 6.19 -8.12
N CYS A 35 -10.24 6.02 -7.06
CA CYS A 35 -9.45 7.11 -6.49
C CYS A 35 -7.98 6.65 -6.38
N PRO A 36 -7.14 6.96 -7.37
CA PRO A 36 -5.73 6.58 -7.34
C PRO A 36 -4.87 7.61 -6.60
N ARG A 37 -5.39 8.82 -6.43
CA ARG A 37 -4.74 9.93 -5.75
C ARG A 37 -5.37 10.12 -4.38
N PRO A 38 -4.63 9.91 -3.29
CA PRO A 38 -5.21 9.90 -1.95
C PRO A 38 -5.71 11.29 -1.52
N ASP A 39 -5.16 12.35 -2.09
CA ASP A 39 -5.60 13.74 -1.90
C ASP A 39 -7.00 14.02 -2.47
N GLN A 40 -7.50 13.20 -3.40
CA GLN A 40 -8.83 13.36 -4.01
C GLN A 40 -9.95 12.69 -3.22
N CYS A 41 -9.61 11.90 -2.19
CA CYS A 41 -10.56 11.14 -1.40
C CYS A 41 -10.62 11.63 0.04
N GLU A 42 -11.82 11.65 0.63
CA GLU A 42 -12.01 11.96 2.04
C GLU A 42 -11.36 10.88 2.92
N LYS A 43 -11.73 9.63 2.68
CA LYS A 43 -11.15 8.42 3.28
C LYS A 43 -10.77 7.39 2.23
N MET A 44 -9.86 6.50 2.58
CA MET A 44 -9.52 5.35 1.75
C MET A 44 -10.42 4.16 2.12
N GLU A 45 -11.33 3.80 1.23
CA GLU A 45 -12.22 2.65 1.44
C GLU A 45 -11.48 1.33 1.26
N VAL A 46 -11.51 0.48 2.28
CA VAL A 46 -10.76 -0.78 2.33
C VAL A 46 -11.58 -1.93 2.90
N MET A 47 -11.14 -3.14 2.59
CA MET A 47 -11.65 -4.37 3.19
C MET A 47 -10.52 -5.39 3.35
N TRP A 48 -10.62 -6.29 4.32
CA TRP A 48 -9.70 -7.42 4.43
C TRP A 48 -9.88 -8.37 3.24
N ALA A 49 -8.76 -8.86 2.71
CA ALA A 49 -8.74 -9.72 1.53
C ALA A 49 -8.51 -11.19 1.90
N ASN A 50 -9.40 -12.06 1.43
CA ASN A 50 -9.35 -13.50 1.67
C ASN A 50 -8.53 -14.28 0.64
N GLU A 51 -8.30 -13.69 -0.53
CA GLU A 51 -7.59 -14.24 -1.67
C GLU A 51 -6.92 -13.10 -2.44
N SER A 52 -5.74 -13.38 -3.02
CA SER A 52 -5.35 -12.73 -4.28
C SER A 52 -6.45 -13.03 -5.30
N VAL A 53 -6.84 -12.09 -6.17
CA VAL A 53 -7.91 -12.34 -7.17
C VAL A 53 -7.57 -13.52 -8.11
N TYR A 54 -6.33 -14.02 -8.10
CA TYR A 54 -5.90 -15.21 -8.84
C TYR A 54 -5.86 -16.53 -8.04
N GLY A 55 -6.38 -16.54 -6.81
CA GLY A 55 -6.60 -17.78 -6.05
C GLY A 55 -5.62 -18.02 -4.89
N PRO A 56 -5.70 -19.22 -4.27
CA PRO A 56 -5.03 -19.59 -3.01
C PRO A 56 -3.49 -19.51 -3.05
N PRO A 57 -2.82 -19.43 -1.89
CA PRO A 57 -3.37 -19.60 -0.55
C PRO A 57 -3.99 -18.32 0.03
N ALA A 58 -4.97 -18.52 0.91
CA ALA A 58 -5.48 -17.46 1.76
C ALA A 58 -4.34 -16.98 2.67
N PRO A 59 -4.04 -15.67 2.69
CA PRO A 59 -3.05 -15.09 3.57
C PRO A 59 -3.28 -15.45 5.05
N GLY A 60 -2.21 -15.49 5.85
CA GLY A 60 -2.33 -15.73 7.28
C GLY A 60 -3.05 -14.59 8.01
N SER A 61 -3.55 -14.87 9.21
CA SER A 61 -4.16 -13.89 10.14
C SER A 61 -3.16 -12.87 10.72
N LYS A 62 -1.86 -13.06 10.47
CA LYS A 62 -0.78 -12.18 10.94
C LYS A 62 -0.80 -10.87 10.16
N VAL A 63 -0.83 -9.75 10.86
CA VAL A 63 -0.73 -8.41 10.26
C VAL A 63 0.73 -7.95 10.34
N GLY A 64 1.32 -7.58 9.20
CA GLY A 64 2.71 -7.07 9.14
C GLY A 64 2.81 -5.60 9.56
N ASP A 65 4.03 -5.07 9.58
CA ASP A 65 4.28 -3.63 9.80
C ASP A 65 3.63 -2.78 8.72
N PHE A 66 3.68 -3.27 7.48
CA PHE A 66 2.98 -2.71 6.33
C PHE A 66 2.00 -3.73 5.76
N ILE A 67 0.95 -3.26 5.11
CA ILE A 67 -0.08 -4.13 4.54
C ILE A 67 0.03 -4.08 3.02
N GLN A 68 0.32 -5.23 2.42
CA GLN A 68 0.33 -5.35 0.97
C GLN A 68 -1.09 -5.15 0.43
N THR A 69 -1.20 -4.28 -0.57
CA THR A 69 -2.44 -4.04 -1.31
C THR A 69 -2.40 -4.77 -2.63
N TRP A 70 -3.42 -5.55 -2.91
CA TRP A 70 -3.44 -6.33 -4.16
C TRP A 70 -3.93 -5.50 -5.36
N LEU A 71 -4.86 -4.56 -5.14
CA LEU A 71 -5.55 -3.85 -6.21
C LEU A 71 -4.90 -2.51 -6.63
N MET A 72 -3.79 -2.09 -6.03
CA MET A 72 -3.25 -0.76 -6.29
C MET A 72 -2.53 -0.66 -7.66
N GLY A 73 -1.91 -1.76 -8.10
CA GLY A 73 -1.32 -1.90 -9.44
C GLY A 73 -0.30 -0.80 -9.75
N SER A 74 -0.33 -0.29 -10.99
CA SER A 74 0.54 0.81 -11.44
C SER A 74 0.18 2.18 -10.87
N ARG A 75 -0.74 2.29 -9.89
CA ARG A 75 -1.17 3.56 -9.30
C ARG A 75 -0.87 3.60 -7.80
N ASN A 76 0.35 3.24 -7.44
CA ASN A 76 0.82 3.24 -6.06
C ASN A 76 1.32 4.65 -5.67
N CYS A 77 0.74 5.21 -4.61
CA CYS A 77 1.12 6.52 -4.06
C CYS A 77 1.57 6.44 -2.59
N GLY A 78 1.62 5.23 -2.01
CA GLY A 78 1.76 5.05 -0.58
C GLY A 78 1.62 3.59 -0.13
N VAL A 79 1.60 3.39 1.18
CA VAL A 79 1.51 2.07 1.81
C VAL A 79 0.52 2.12 2.97
N PHE A 80 -0.14 1.00 3.23
CA PHE A 80 -0.93 0.83 4.44
C PHE A 80 -0.02 0.38 5.57
N THR A 81 -0.20 0.93 6.76
CA THR A 81 0.61 0.60 7.94
C THR A 81 -0.16 0.91 9.22
N HIS A 82 0.38 0.47 10.36
CA HIS A 82 -0.15 0.84 11.68
C HIS A 82 0.01 2.33 11.92
N ARG A 83 -0.96 2.96 12.58
CA ARG A 83 -0.93 4.40 12.87
C ARG A 83 0.34 4.84 13.59
N GLU A 84 0.80 4.04 14.56
CA GLU A 84 2.04 4.30 15.30
C GLU A 84 3.26 4.35 14.38
N ILE A 85 3.37 3.41 13.44
CA ILE A 85 4.44 3.39 12.43
C ILE A 85 4.33 4.61 11.52
N ALA A 86 3.13 4.95 11.05
CA ALA A 86 2.91 6.14 10.22
C ALA A 86 3.35 7.43 10.93
N GLN A 87 2.98 7.60 12.20
CA GLN A 87 3.38 8.76 13.01
C GLN A 87 4.90 8.81 13.16
N ARG A 88 5.54 7.70 13.53
CA ARG A 88 7.00 7.61 13.63
C ARG A 88 7.71 7.98 12.33
N LEU A 89 7.16 7.58 11.18
CA LEU A 89 7.71 7.94 9.88
C LEU A 89 7.50 9.42 9.54
N MET A 90 6.34 9.97 9.85
CA MET A 90 6.05 11.40 9.64
C MET A 90 6.90 12.31 10.54
N ASP A 91 7.27 11.85 11.74
CA ASP A 91 8.17 12.59 12.62
C ASP A 91 9.63 12.56 12.11
N ALA A 92 10.01 11.51 11.39
CA ALA A 92 11.37 11.29 10.92
C ALA A 92 11.64 11.83 9.50
N PHE A 93 10.60 11.97 8.68
CA PHE A 93 10.72 12.25 7.25
C PHE A 93 9.71 13.29 6.77
N THR A 94 10.13 14.06 5.77
CA THR A 94 9.29 15.05 5.09
C THR A 94 8.54 14.47 3.89
N GLY A 95 7.45 15.12 3.49
CA GLY A 95 6.67 14.75 2.31
C GLY A 95 5.73 13.56 2.51
N LEU A 96 5.48 13.15 3.75
CA LEU A 96 4.51 12.13 4.12
C LEU A 96 3.21 12.73 4.63
N LYS A 97 2.10 12.09 4.29
CA LYS A 97 0.74 12.39 4.76
C LYS A 97 0.01 11.12 5.14
N LEU A 98 -0.96 11.28 6.03
CA LEU A 98 -1.82 10.21 6.49
C LEU A 98 -3.23 10.38 5.92
N LYS A 99 -3.82 9.27 5.49
CA LYS A 99 -5.23 9.17 5.08
C LYS A 99 -5.94 8.14 5.95
N GLU A 100 -7.07 8.56 6.52
CA GLU A 100 -7.93 7.68 7.31
C GLU A 100 -8.61 6.63 6.42
N LEU A 101 -8.91 5.48 7.03
CA LEU A 101 -9.54 4.36 6.37
C LEU A 101 -11.04 4.31 6.65
N GLU A 102 -11.80 3.85 5.66
CA GLU A 102 -13.20 3.47 5.83
C GLU A 102 -13.34 1.97 5.59
N TRP A 103 -13.72 1.25 6.64
CA TRP A 103 -13.73 -0.22 6.62
C TRP A 103 -15.06 -0.77 6.14
N PHE A 104 -14.98 -1.66 5.16
CA PHE A 104 -16.12 -2.42 4.65
C PHE A 104 -15.95 -3.90 4.95
N GLU A 105 -17.06 -4.52 5.31
CA GLU A 105 -17.12 -5.97 5.52
C GLU A 105 -16.96 -6.69 4.19
N ASN A 106 -16.04 -7.63 4.13
CA ASN A 106 -15.96 -8.57 3.03
C ASN A 106 -17.05 -9.65 3.20
N PRO A 107 -17.95 -9.86 2.22
CA PRO A 107 -18.99 -10.90 2.32
C PRO A 107 -18.44 -12.30 2.61
N ARG A 108 -17.16 -12.54 2.25
CA ARG A 108 -16.44 -13.80 2.52
C ARG A 108 -16.03 -13.99 3.97
N GLU A 109 -16.12 -12.97 4.81
CA GLU A 109 -15.93 -13.06 6.27
C GLU A 109 -17.01 -13.94 6.90
N LYS A 110 -18.25 -13.81 6.44
CA LYS A 110 -19.41 -14.53 6.97
C LYS A 110 -19.90 -15.65 6.05
N THR A 111 -19.50 -15.65 4.78
CA THR A 111 -20.05 -16.59 3.79
C THR A 111 -18.96 -17.39 3.06
N LEU A 112 -19.20 -18.68 2.87
CA LEU A 112 -18.34 -19.59 2.09
C LEU A 112 -18.53 -19.40 0.58
N LYS A 113 -17.65 -20.01 -0.23
CA LYS A 113 -17.77 -20.00 -1.71
C LYS A 113 -19.07 -20.58 -2.26
N ASN A 114 -19.67 -21.50 -1.54
CA ASN A 114 -20.95 -22.11 -1.88
C ASN A 114 -22.17 -21.35 -1.33
N GLY A 115 -21.99 -20.13 -0.81
CA GLY A 115 -23.10 -19.31 -0.29
C GLY A 115 -23.57 -19.68 1.12
N LYS A 116 -23.02 -20.72 1.75
CA LYS A 116 -23.38 -21.09 3.13
C LYS A 116 -22.75 -20.15 4.15
N PRO A 117 -23.41 -19.86 5.29
CA PRO A 117 -22.80 -19.16 6.40
C PRO A 117 -21.57 -19.90 6.93
N ARG A 118 -20.56 -19.15 7.40
CA ARG A 118 -19.42 -19.69 8.12
C ARG A 118 -19.77 -19.88 9.59
N ALA A 119 -19.35 -21.01 10.15
CA ALA A 119 -19.50 -21.30 11.58
C ALA A 119 -18.46 -20.60 12.46
N HIS A 120 -17.32 -20.22 11.87
CA HIS A 120 -16.19 -19.59 12.57
C HIS A 120 -15.63 -18.44 11.75
N GLN A 121 -14.93 -17.52 12.42
CA GLN A 121 -14.19 -16.43 11.78
C GLN A 121 -13.25 -16.99 10.71
N ALA A 122 -13.14 -16.26 9.61
CA ALA A 122 -12.30 -16.69 8.52
C ALA A 122 -10.80 -16.60 8.90
N LYS A 123 -10.03 -17.65 8.62
CA LYS A 123 -8.61 -17.77 9.05
C LYS A 123 -7.65 -16.68 8.54
N TRP A 124 -8.05 -15.94 7.52
CA TRP A 124 -7.29 -14.85 6.90
C TRP A 124 -7.64 -13.49 7.52
N MET A 125 -8.66 -13.43 8.38
CA MET A 125 -8.95 -12.23 9.16
C MET A 125 -7.86 -12.03 10.21
N PRO A 126 -7.56 -10.77 10.56
CA PRO A 126 -6.73 -10.48 11.72
C PRO A 126 -7.27 -11.14 12.99
N GLU A 127 -6.35 -11.62 13.81
CA GLU A 127 -6.68 -12.22 15.11
C GLU A 127 -7.20 -11.19 16.13
N ARG A 128 -6.87 -9.92 15.90
CA ARG A 128 -7.26 -8.77 16.71
C ARG A 128 -7.54 -7.57 15.82
N GLU A 129 -8.31 -6.62 16.35
CA GLU A 129 -8.45 -5.31 15.71
C GLU A 129 -7.09 -4.63 15.57
N VAL A 130 -6.91 -3.92 14.46
CA VAL A 130 -5.68 -3.19 14.12
C VAL A 130 -6.04 -1.80 13.64
N ASP A 131 -5.35 -0.80 14.16
CA ASP A 131 -5.50 0.60 13.75
C ASP A 131 -4.54 0.89 12.59
N LEU A 132 -5.07 0.80 11.38
CA LEU A 132 -4.33 1.02 10.16
C LEU A 132 -4.70 2.34 9.51
N VAL A 133 -3.73 2.91 8.81
CA VAL A 133 -3.85 4.12 8.02
C VAL A 133 -3.17 3.94 6.67
N TYR A 134 -3.48 4.82 5.73
CA TYR A 134 -2.76 4.89 4.47
C TYR A 134 -1.76 6.05 4.50
N LEU A 135 -0.47 5.70 4.53
CA LEU A 135 0.65 6.62 4.53
C LEU A 135 1.08 6.87 3.08
N TYR A 136 1.13 8.13 2.64
CA TYR A 136 1.32 8.47 1.24
C TYR A 136 2.10 9.77 1.06
N SER A 137 2.46 10.09 -0.19
CA SER A 137 2.96 11.41 -0.54
C SER A 137 2.10 12.06 -1.61
N ASP A 138 1.75 13.33 -1.42
CA ASP A 138 1.11 14.18 -2.42
C ASP A 138 2.09 15.13 -3.13
N HIS A 139 3.40 14.95 -2.94
CA HIS A 139 4.42 15.62 -3.72
C HIS A 139 4.66 14.84 -5.00
N TYR A 140 4.11 15.33 -6.12
CA TYR A 140 4.15 14.61 -7.39
C TYR A 140 5.29 15.10 -8.29
N LEU A 141 6.10 14.17 -8.81
CA LEU A 141 7.16 14.44 -9.79
C LEU A 141 6.85 13.77 -11.13
N ASP A 142 6.96 14.48 -12.25
CA ASP A 142 6.80 13.86 -13.59
C ASP A 142 8.13 13.27 -14.05
N ALA A 143 8.18 11.97 -14.31
CA ALA A 143 9.36 11.27 -14.81
C ALA A 143 9.89 11.84 -16.15
N ARG A 144 9.04 12.49 -16.93
CA ARG A 144 9.40 13.15 -18.21
C ARG A 144 10.06 14.50 -18.00
N ASN A 145 9.79 15.17 -16.88
CA ASN A 145 10.33 16.47 -16.54
C ASN A 145 10.81 16.49 -15.08
N PRO A 146 11.91 15.79 -14.78
CA PRO A 146 12.39 15.64 -13.41
C PRO A 146 12.82 16.98 -12.82
N THR A 147 12.21 17.36 -11.71
CA THR A 147 12.65 18.48 -10.87
C THR A 147 13.35 17.95 -9.62
N PRO A 148 14.24 18.75 -9.00
CA PRO A 148 14.82 18.39 -7.70
C PRO A 148 13.73 18.09 -6.66
N THR A 149 13.99 17.11 -5.80
CA THR A 149 13.10 16.72 -4.70
C THR A 149 13.25 17.70 -3.54
N GLU A 150 12.16 18.30 -3.07
CA GLU A 150 12.16 19.18 -1.89
C GLU A 150 11.88 18.43 -0.58
N THR A 151 11.44 17.17 -0.69
CA THR A 151 11.04 16.31 0.42
C THR A 151 11.70 14.93 0.35
N ASP A 152 11.72 14.24 1.48
CA ASP A 152 12.26 12.88 1.60
C ASP A 152 11.43 11.86 0.82
N PHE A 153 10.09 11.97 0.88
CA PHE A 153 9.14 11.13 0.17
C PHE A 153 8.37 11.91 -0.89
N PHE A 154 8.08 11.23 -2.01
CA PHE A 154 7.36 11.78 -3.16
C PHE A 154 6.70 10.67 -3.97
N THR A 155 5.77 11.06 -4.84
CA THR A 155 5.12 10.18 -5.81
C THR A 155 5.60 10.51 -7.21
N VAL A 156 6.35 9.62 -7.85
CA VAL A 156 6.69 9.76 -9.26
C VAL A 156 5.48 9.40 -10.10
N THR A 157 5.20 10.19 -11.13
CA THR A 157 4.13 9.97 -12.09
C THR A 157 4.71 9.86 -13.50
N ARG A 158 4.07 9.04 -14.34
CA ARG A 158 4.35 8.96 -15.76
C ARG A 158 3.05 8.76 -16.52
N MET A 159 2.82 9.61 -17.52
CA MET A 159 1.72 9.46 -18.46
C MET A 159 2.20 8.70 -19.70
N ASP A 160 1.54 7.59 -20.02
CA ASP A 160 1.73 6.86 -21.26
C ASP A 160 0.38 6.64 -21.99
N ALA A 161 0.41 5.93 -23.12
CA ALA A 161 -0.79 5.67 -23.95
C ALA A 161 -1.90 4.88 -23.21
N TRP A 162 -1.57 4.23 -22.09
CA TRP A 162 -2.48 3.39 -21.31
C TRP A 162 -2.95 4.10 -20.03
N GLY A 163 -2.43 5.30 -19.74
CA GLY A 163 -2.86 6.16 -18.65
C GLY A 163 -1.72 6.63 -17.75
N MET A 164 -2.08 7.06 -16.54
CA MET A 164 -1.11 7.48 -15.54
C MET A 164 -0.65 6.30 -14.69
N SER A 165 0.65 6.09 -14.63
CA SER A 165 1.30 5.25 -13.63
C SER A 165 1.91 6.12 -12.53
N THR A 166 1.91 5.62 -11.30
CA THR A 166 2.50 6.26 -10.13
C THR A 166 3.34 5.29 -9.32
N TRP A 167 4.42 5.80 -8.73
CA TRP A 167 5.33 5.08 -7.87
C TRP A 167 5.58 5.89 -6.60
N PHE A 168 5.37 5.27 -5.45
CA PHE A 168 5.75 5.83 -4.16
C PHE A 168 7.24 5.64 -3.93
N MET A 169 7.96 6.75 -3.77
CA MET A 169 9.42 6.75 -3.76
C MET A 169 9.97 7.67 -2.67
N CYS A 170 11.24 7.48 -2.36
CA CYS A 170 11.99 8.36 -1.45
C CYS A 170 13.41 8.63 -1.97
N THR A 171 14.03 9.65 -1.39
CA THR A 171 15.43 10.01 -1.66
C THR A 171 16.39 8.92 -1.17
N PRO A 172 17.62 8.86 -1.70
CA PRO A 172 18.65 7.92 -1.21
C PRO A 172 18.91 8.03 0.30
N GLN A 173 18.99 9.25 0.83
CA GLN A 173 19.24 9.50 2.25
C GLN A 173 18.06 9.03 3.12
N ALA A 174 16.83 9.19 2.64
CA ALA A 174 15.65 8.67 3.31
C ALA A 174 15.61 7.14 3.29
N ALA A 175 15.99 6.53 2.16
CA ALA A 175 16.08 5.09 2.01
C ALA A 175 17.07 4.46 3.01
N GLU A 176 18.27 5.03 3.16
CA GLU A 176 19.27 4.55 4.14
C GLU A 176 18.72 4.55 5.57
N LYS A 177 18.10 5.67 5.98
CA LYS A 177 17.48 5.80 7.31
C LYS A 177 16.32 4.81 7.49
N LEU A 178 15.48 4.64 6.46
CA LEU A 178 14.32 3.76 6.50
C LEU A 178 14.74 2.27 6.57
N ILE A 179 15.79 1.87 5.86
CA ILE A 179 16.40 0.53 5.96
C ILE A 179 16.87 0.28 7.39
N ALA A 180 17.51 1.26 8.03
CA ALA A 180 17.99 1.16 9.40
C ALA A 180 16.86 1.04 10.45
N MET A 181 15.61 1.36 10.10
CA MET A 181 14.45 1.15 10.98
C MET A 181 13.99 -0.31 11.04
N ASP A 182 14.47 -1.16 10.12
CA ASP A 182 14.34 -2.62 10.14
C ASP A 182 12.91 -3.19 10.17
N TYR A 183 11.99 -2.62 9.39
CA TYR A 183 10.63 -3.16 9.27
C TYR A 183 10.59 -4.53 8.58
N ASP A 184 9.66 -5.39 9.03
CA ASP A 184 9.58 -6.80 8.63
C ASP A 184 9.30 -7.02 7.14
N ASN A 185 8.45 -6.15 6.56
CA ASN A 185 7.85 -6.40 5.26
C ASN A 185 7.69 -5.14 4.38
N LEU A 186 8.71 -4.29 4.42
CA LEU A 186 8.87 -3.14 3.53
C LEU A 186 10.03 -3.37 2.57
N ALA A 187 9.74 -3.42 1.27
CA ALA A 187 10.74 -3.47 0.21
C ALA A 187 11.15 -2.05 -0.19
N ILE A 188 12.47 -1.84 -0.28
CA ILE A 188 13.10 -0.57 -0.63
C ILE A 188 14.10 -0.88 -1.74
N GLN A 189 13.84 -0.40 -2.95
CA GLN A 189 14.63 -0.77 -4.12
C GLN A 189 14.95 0.44 -4.98
N GLU A 190 16.23 0.66 -5.28
CA GLU A 190 16.63 1.65 -6.29
C GLU A 190 15.97 1.30 -7.63
N THR A 191 15.24 2.26 -8.19
CA THR A 191 14.44 2.07 -9.39
C THR A 191 14.57 3.31 -10.27
N THR A 192 14.80 3.08 -11.56
CA THR A 192 14.77 4.15 -12.58
C THR A 192 13.45 4.12 -13.33
N ILE A 193 12.71 5.23 -13.27
CA ILE A 193 11.50 5.45 -14.05
C ILE A 193 11.85 6.30 -15.26
N VAL A 194 11.78 5.70 -16.44
CA VAL A 194 11.94 6.41 -17.72
C VAL A 194 10.63 7.09 -18.07
N GLY A 195 10.70 8.40 -18.36
CA GLY A 195 9.58 9.23 -18.79
C GLY A 195 9.17 8.99 -20.23
#